data_AF-A0AAU6GEY6-F1
#
_entry.id   AF-A0AAU6GEY6-F1
#
_cell.length_a   1.000
_cell.length_b   1.000
_cell.length_c   1.000
_cell.angle_alpha   90.00
_cell.angle_beta   90.00
_cell.angle_gamma   90.00
#
_symmetry.space_group_name_H-M   'P 1'
#
loop_
_entity.id
_entity.type
_entity.pdbx_description
1 polymer ?
#
loop_
_entity_poly.entity_id
_entity_poly.type
_entity_poly.pdbx_seq_one_letter_code
_entity_poly.pdbx_strand_id
1 'polypeptide(L)'
;MSEKSEFGFGAATGVGSMPGGDARETARTVTGSFDDFPHLPELPARGPGADMIGRTAGMLVELYARVEPSGWRIGDRPGRDTRRARSWLGEDLDALEENTQGYEGPLKVQAVGPWTLAAALELRNGEAVLSDPGACRDLTGSLVEGLRIHLDEVRRRVPGAQVVLQLDEPSLVAVLRGHVKSASGYRTHRAVDRQLVESTLRDVVGVHAGGPVVVHSCAPDVPFELLRRAGVAGISFDLTLLTERDDDAIGEAVEGGTRLLAGVVPGTDGPLSDPAGSVMGVRTLWRRLGLHPGLLAEAVTVTPSCGLAGASPEYARRALAHCVRAARSLADNPE
;
A
#
# COMPACT_ATOMS: atom_id res chain seq x y z
N MET A 1 5.51 8.80 -33.54
CA MET A 1 4.73 9.16 -32.34
C MET A 1 4.34 7.85 -31.70
N SER A 2 5.03 7.44 -30.64
CA SER A 2 4.75 6.17 -29.97
C SER A 2 3.47 6.34 -29.18
N GLU A 3 2.43 5.57 -29.50
CA GLU A 3 1.30 5.35 -28.60
C GLU A 3 1.87 4.82 -27.29
N LYS A 4 2.01 5.68 -26.28
CA LYS A 4 2.12 5.22 -24.91
C LYS A 4 0.75 4.63 -24.62
N SER A 5 0.66 3.30 -24.54
CA SER A 5 -0.48 2.66 -23.89
C SER A 5 -0.63 3.33 -22.53
N GLU A 6 -1.70 4.12 -22.38
CA GLU A 6 -1.97 4.84 -21.15
C GLU A 6 -2.36 3.80 -20.10
N PHE A 7 -1.60 3.72 -19.01
CA PHE A 7 -1.84 2.74 -17.95
C PHE A 7 -3.21 3.02 -17.30
N GLY A 8 -4.11 2.04 -17.35
CA GLY A 8 -5.44 2.13 -16.73
C GLY A 8 -5.47 1.42 -15.38
N PHE A 9 -5.74 2.15 -14.31
CA PHE A 9 -6.06 1.53 -13.02
C PHE A 9 -7.42 0.81 -13.11
N GLY A 10 -7.53 -0.38 -12.52
CA GLY A 10 -8.81 -1.06 -12.42
C GLY A 10 -9.78 -0.36 -11.47
N ALA A 11 -11.06 -0.65 -11.61
CA ALA A 11 -12.13 0.00 -10.86
C ALA A 11 -12.18 -0.40 -9.38
N ALA A 12 -11.65 -1.58 -9.02
CA ALA A 12 -11.56 -2.03 -7.63
C ALA A 12 -10.30 -2.88 -7.38
N THR A 13 -9.75 -2.80 -6.17
CA THR A 13 -8.67 -3.68 -5.71
C THR A 13 -8.70 -3.83 -4.17
N GLY A 14 -7.93 -4.76 -3.60
CA GLY A 14 -7.77 -4.88 -2.14
C GLY A 14 -6.56 -4.07 -1.66
N VAL A 15 -6.38 -3.85 -0.35
CA VAL A 15 -5.22 -3.09 0.15
C VAL A 15 -3.93 -3.91 0.14
N GLY A 16 -3.97 -5.19 0.53
CA GLY A 16 -2.81 -6.08 0.52
C GLY A 16 -2.97 -7.25 1.49
N SER A 17 -3.09 -6.95 2.77
CA SER A 17 -3.16 -7.99 3.82
C SER A 17 -4.50 -8.70 3.84
N MET A 18 -4.47 -10.01 4.03
CA MET A 18 -5.59 -10.94 4.01
C MET A 18 -5.53 -11.86 5.24
N PRO A 19 -6.67 -12.39 5.71
CA PRO A 19 -6.70 -13.30 6.86
C PRO A 19 -6.30 -14.72 6.45
N GLY A 20 -5.92 -15.53 7.45
CA GLY A 20 -5.52 -16.92 7.23
C GLY A 20 -4.02 -17.10 6.94
N GLY A 21 -3.65 -18.28 6.47
CA GLY A 21 -2.24 -18.65 6.27
C GLY A 21 -1.96 -19.53 5.05
N ASP A 22 -2.97 -19.80 4.22
CA ASP A 22 -2.79 -20.55 2.97
C ASP A 22 -2.59 -19.59 1.81
N ALA A 23 -1.35 -19.52 1.29
CA ALA A 23 -0.98 -18.62 0.20
C ALA A 23 -1.75 -18.91 -1.08
N ARG A 24 -1.99 -20.19 -1.41
CA ARG A 24 -2.65 -20.58 -2.66
C ARG A 24 -4.15 -20.31 -2.62
N GLU A 25 -4.80 -20.63 -1.51
CA GLU A 25 -6.24 -20.34 -1.33
C GLU A 25 -6.50 -18.84 -1.34
N THR A 26 -5.61 -18.06 -0.72
CA THR A 26 -5.72 -16.60 -0.71
C THR A 26 -5.44 -16.01 -2.10
N ALA A 27 -4.40 -16.46 -2.80
CA ALA A 27 -4.10 -16.00 -4.16
C ALA A 27 -5.27 -16.27 -5.11
N ARG A 28 -5.82 -17.49 -5.08
CA ARG A 28 -7.03 -17.86 -5.84
C ARG A 28 -8.22 -16.97 -5.49
N THR A 29 -8.42 -16.69 -4.20
CA THR A 29 -9.50 -15.80 -3.74
C THR A 29 -9.35 -14.39 -4.30
N VAL A 30 -8.14 -13.83 -4.27
CA VAL A 30 -7.89 -12.46 -4.74
C VAL A 30 -8.01 -12.37 -6.26
N THR A 31 -7.37 -13.27 -7.01
CA THR A 31 -7.45 -13.27 -8.48
C THR A 31 -8.85 -13.63 -8.98
N GLY A 32 -9.58 -14.50 -8.28
CA GLY A 32 -10.97 -14.82 -8.61
C GLY A 32 -11.98 -13.75 -8.16
N SER A 33 -11.60 -12.80 -7.31
CA SER A 33 -12.46 -11.67 -6.91
C SER A 33 -12.25 -10.44 -7.79
N PHE A 34 -11.05 -10.24 -8.33
CA PHE A 34 -10.69 -9.09 -9.16
C PHE A 34 -10.23 -9.56 -10.53
N ASP A 35 -11.12 -9.45 -11.52
CA ASP A 35 -10.79 -9.77 -12.91
C ASP A 35 -9.76 -8.77 -13.49
N ASP A 36 -9.87 -7.47 -13.12
CA ASP A 36 -9.10 -6.42 -13.75
C ASP A 36 -7.87 -5.97 -12.95
N PHE A 37 -7.89 -5.98 -11.62
CA PHE A 37 -6.82 -5.39 -10.79
C PHE A 37 -6.52 -6.17 -9.49
N PRO A 38 -6.04 -7.42 -9.61
CA PRO A 38 -5.64 -8.25 -8.48
C PRO A 38 -4.39 -7.69 -7.78
N HIS A 39 -4.11 -8.21 -6.59
CA HIS A 39 -2.93 -7.85 -5.81
C HIS A 39 -2.25 -9.07 -5.21
N LEU A 40 -0.95 -8.98 -4.92
CA LEU A 40 -0.21 -9.99 -4.17
C LEU A 40 -0.70 -10.02 -2.71
N PRO A 41 -1.30 -11.11 -2.22
CA PRO A 41 -1.77 -11.14 -0.85
C PRO A 41 -0.62 -11.08 0.17
N GLU A 42 -0.86 -10.42 1.30
CA GLU A 42 -0.03 -10.52 2.50
C GLU A 42 -0.75 -11.31 3.59
N LEU A 43 -0.07 -12.26 4.25
CA LEU A 43 -0.69 -13.15 5.25
C LEU A 43 0.01 -13.06 6.61
N PRO A 44 -0.23 -11.97 7.39
CA PRO A 44 0.46 -11.74 8.66
C PRO A 44 0.25 -12.86 9.70
N ALA A 45 -0.85 -13.62 9.62
CA ALA A 45 -1.15 -14.70 10.57
C ALA A 45 -0.19 -15.91 10.47
N ARG A 46 0.62 -16.01 9.40
CA ARG A 46 1.74 -16.97 9.33
C ARG A 46 2.89 -16.63 10.29
N GLY A 47 2.82 -15.47 10.94
CA GLY A 47 3.74 -15.04 11.97
C GLY A 47 4.89 -14.19 11.44
N PRO A 48 5.92 -13.96 12.28
CA PRO A 48 7.03 -13.06 11.99
C PRO A 48 7.65 -13.21 10.60
N GLY A 49 7.71 -12.14 9.82
CA GLY A 49 8.25 -12.13 8.47
C GLY A 49 7.19 -12.26 7.38
N ALA A 50 5.96 -12.63 7.74
CA ALA A 50 4.80 -12.54 6.86
C ALA A 50 3.98 -11.26 7.10
N ASP A 51 4.22 -10.57 8.22
CA ASP A 51 3.73 -9.21 8.47
C ASP A 51 4.44 -8.19 7.57
N MET A 52 3.79 -7.05 7.30
CA MET A 52 4.31 -6.01 6.38
C MET A 52 5.73 -5.54 6.68
N ILE A 53 6.07 -5.37 7.97
CA ILE A 53 7.41 -4.92 8.38
C ILE A 53 8.43 -6.01 8.10
N GLY A 54 8.16 -7.23 8.57
CA GLY A 54 9.04 -8.38 8.38
C GLY A 54 9.24 -8.78 6.92
N ARG A 55 8.15 -8.75 6.13
CA ARG A 55 8.17 -9.02 4.68
C ARG A 55 9.07 -8.02 3.97
N THR A 56 8.85 -6.73 4.21
CA THR A 56 9.66 -5.65 3.59
C THR A 56 11.11 -5.71 4.07
N ALA A 57 11.35 -5.98 5.35
CA ALA A 57 12.70 -6.19 5.88
C ALA A 57 13.42 -7.39 5.24
N GLY A 58 12.68 -8.40 4.77
CA GLY A 58 13.21 -9.52 3.98
C GLY A 58 13.66 -9.15 2.56
N MET A 59 13.12 -8.05 2.01
CA MET A 59 13.47 -7.50 0.69
C MET A 59 14.74 -6.63 0.73
N LEU A 60 15.08 -6.08 1.91
CA LEU A 60 16.26 -5.22 2.08
C LEU A 60 17.56 -5.91 1.63
N VAL A 61 18.41 -5.12 0.98
CA VAL A 61 19.70 -5.53 0.43
C VAL A 61 20.81 -5.02 1.34
N GLU A 62 21.70 -5.93 1.76
CA GLU A 62 22.80 -5.65 2.71
C GLU A 62 22.38 -5.13 4.10
N LEU A 63 21.08 -5.00 4.36
CA LEU A 63 20.51 -4.78 5.69
C LEU A 63 19.66 -5.98 6.09
N TYR A 64 19.75 -6.37 7.35
CA TYR A 64 19.04 -7.52 7.88
C TYR A 64 18.28 -7.11 9.13
N ALA A 65 17.08 -7.67 9.32
CA ALA A 65 16.32 -7.50 10.56
C ALA A 65 16.05 -8.85 11.24
N ARG A 66 15.87 -8.80 12.55
CA ARG A 66 15.45 -9.91 13.40
C ARG A 66 14.33 -9.47 14.33
N VAL A 67 13.49 -10.41 14.75
CA VAL A 67 12.44 -10.13 15.72
C VAL A 67 12.98 -10.24 17.13
N GLU A 68 12.68 -9.23 17.93
CA GLU A 68 12.94 -9.16 19.37
C GLU A 68 11.63 -8.83 20.11
N PRO A 69 11.56 -9.00 21.44
CA PRO A 69 10.33 -8.71 22.20
C PRO A 69 9.78 -7.28 22.02
N SER A 70 10.66 -6.31 21.77
CA SER A 70 10.29 -4.91 21.54
C SER A 70 9.84 -4.60 20.11
N GLY A 71 10.22 -5.44 19.13
CA GLY A 71 9.93 -5.20 17.73
C GLY A 71 10.99 -5.78 16.78
N TRP A 72 11.01 -5.26 15.55
CA TRP A 72 12.01 -5.62 14.55
C TRP A 72 13.28 -4.80 14.74
N ARG A 73 14.44 -5.45 14.87
CA ARG A 73 15.74 -4.78 15.05
C ARG A 73 16.72 -5.10 13.93
N ILE A 74 17.46 -4.11 13.49
CA ILE A 74 18.57 -4.27 12.54
C ILE A 74 19.66 -5.18 13.12
N GLY A 75 20.19 -6.08 12.30
CA GLY A 75 21.28 -7.00 12.60
C GLY A 75 22.37 -7.00 11.53
N ASP A 76 23.56 -7.47 11.89
CA ASP A 76 24.74 -7.43 11.00
C ASP A 76 24.76 -8.53 9.94
N ARG A 77 23.94 -9.57 10.11
CA ARG A 77 24.03 -10.79 9.30
C ARG A 77 22.65 -11.41 9.08
N PRO A 78 22.46 -12.11 7.94
CA PRO A 78 21.19 -12.76 7.65
C PRO A 78 20.86 -13.81 8.71
N GLY A 79 19.74 -13.61 9.38
CA GLY A 79 19.27 -14.44 10.50
C GLY A 79 18.21 -15.46 10.08
N ARG A 80 17.64 -16.14 11.10
CA ARG A 80 16.47 -17.02 10.91
C ARG A 80 15.29 -16.23 10.35
N ASP A 81 15.05 -15.03 10.87
CA ASP A 81 13.90 -14.22 10.49
C ASP A 81 14.00 -13.70 9.05
N THR A 82 15.20 -13.29 8.61
CA THR A 82 15.48 -12.95 7.21
C THR A 82 15.18 -14.11 6.27
N ARG A 83 15.65 -15.32 6.59
CA ARG A 83 15.37 -16.52 5.77
C ARG A 83 13.88 -16.85 5.76
N ARG A 84 13.20 -16.71 6.89
CA ARG A 84 11.76 -16.96 7.01
C ARG A 84 10.94 -15.97 6.19
N ALA A 85 11.22 -14.66 6.28
CA ALA A 85 10.56 -13.64 5.48
C ALA A 85 10.73 -13.88 3.97
N ARG A 86 11.95 -14.22 3.52
CA ARG A 86 12.21 -14.59 2.12
C ARG A 86 11.47 -15.85 1.69
N SER A 87 11.39 -16.85 2.57
CA SER A 87 10.62 -18.08 2.31
C SER A 87 9.14 -17.80 2.15
N TRP A 88 8.54 -16.96 3.02
CA TRP A 88 7.14 -16.57 2.91
C TRP A 88 6.87 -15.78 1.63
N LEU A 89 7.71 -14.80 1.31
CA LEU A 89 7.58 -14.03 0.08
C LEU A 89 7.71 -14.92 -1.17
N GLY A 90 8.63 -15.89 -1.15
CA GLY A 90 8.77 -16.87 -2.23
C GLY A 90 7.50 -17.70 -2.42
N GLU A 91 6.94 -18.24 -1.33
CA GLU A 91 5.67 -18.99 -1.36
C GLU A 91 4.50 -18.14 -1.88
N ASP A 92 4.44 -16.86 -1.49
CA ASP A 92 3.40 -15.93 -1.94
C ASP A 92 3.51 -15.64 -3.45
N LEU A 93 4.74 -15.49 -3.96
CA LEU A 93 5.01 -15.28 -5.38
C LEU A 93 4.73 -16.54 -6.20
N ASP A 94 5.07 -17.72 -5.68
CA ASP A 94 4.74 -19.01 -6.31
C ASP A 94 3.21 -19.16 -6.42
N ALA A 95 2.47 -18.88 -5.35
CA ALA A 95 1.02 -18.93 -5.34
C ALA A 95 0.38 -17.89 -6.29
N LEU A 96 0.95 -16.68 -6.38
CA LEU A 96 0.50 -15.67 -7.32
C LEU A 96 0.71 -16.11 -8.77
N GLU A 97 1.91 -16.60 -9.10
CA GLU A 97 2.26 -17.09 -10.43
C GLU A 97 1.34 -18.24 -10.87
N GLU A 98 1.08 -19.21 -9.99
CA GLU A 98 0.15 -20.32 -10.24
C GLU A 98 -1.28 -19.82 -10.62
N ASN A 99 -1.73 -18.71 -10.06
CA ASN A 99 -3.10 -18.18 -10.22
C ASN A 99 -3.22 -17.01 -11.21
N THR A 100 -2.14 -16.62 -11.88
CA THR A 100 -2.10 -15.50 -12.86
C THR A 100 -1.59 -15.93 -14.23
N GLN A 101 -1.68 -17.22 -14.54
CA GLN A 101 -1.28 -17.77 -15.83
C GLN A 101 -2.08 -17.14 -16.98
N GLY A 102 -1.38 -16.47 -17.91
CA GLY A 102 -1.99 -15.75 -19.03
C GLY A 102 -2.71 -14.46 -18.64
N TYR A 103 -2.52 -13.97 -17.41
CA TYR A 103 -3.10 -12.70 -16.98
C TYR A 103 -2.40 -11.52 -17.69
N GLU A 104 -3.22 -10.62 -18.23
CA GLU A 104 -2.80 -9.36 -18.82
C GLU A 104 -3.58 -8.23 -18.16
N GLY A 105 -2.88 -7.24 -17.62
CA GLY A 105 -3.52 -6.11 -16.92
C GLY A 105 -2.77 -5.66 -15.66
N PRO A 106 -3.33 -4.69 -14.91
CA PRO A 106 -2.67 -4.15 -13.74
C PRO A 106 -2.59 -5.16 -12.59
N LEU A 107 -1.38 -5.38 -12.07
CA LEU A 107 -1.16 -6.27 -10.92
C LEU A 107 -0.49 -5.50 -9.80
N LYS A 108 -1.14 -5.39 -8.65
CA LYS A 108 -0.59 -4.64 -7.52
C LYS A 108 0.30 -5.51 -6.64
N VAL A 109 1.45 -4.98 -6.27
CA VAL A 109 2.32 -5.52 -5.21
C VAL A 109 2.61 -4.43 -4.20
N GLN A 110 2.87 -4.81 -2.94
CA GLN A 110 3.01 -3.85 -1.86
C GLN A 110 4.25 -4.13 -1.00
N ALA A 111 4.81 -3.04 -0.49
CA ALA A 111 5.88 -3.03 0.49
C ALA A 111 5.70 -1.82 1.41
N VAL A 112 6.33 -1.87 2.57
CA VAL A 112 6.31 -0.75 3.52
C VAL A 112 7.21 0.37 3.01
N GLY A 113 6.69 1.60 3.03
CA GLY A 113 7.46 2.76 2.61
C GLY A 113 8.60 3.12 3.57
N PRO A 114 9.54 3.98 3.12
CA PRO A 114 10.75 4.31 3.87
C PRO A 114 10.48 4.87 5.27
N TRP A 115 9.43 5.66 5.47
CA TRP A 115 9.20 6.36 6.73
C TRP A 115 8.51 5.49 7.78
N THR A 116 7.51 4.71 7.40
CA THR A 116 6.97 3.66 8.26
C THR A 116 8.02 2.62 8.60
N LEU A 117 8.87 2.23 7.64
CA LEU A 117 9.94 1.27 7.91
C LEU A 117 10.98 1.86 8.88
N ALA A 118 11.38 3.12 8.72
CA ALA A 118 12.28 3.81 9.63
C ALA A 118 11.68 3.98 11.04
N ALA A 119 10.37 4.17 11.15
CA ALA A 119 9.66 4.25 12.42
C ALA A 119 9.50 2.88 13.12
N ALA A 120 9.44 1.79 12.36
CA ALA A 120 9.18 0.44 12.86
C ALA A 120 10.43 -0.39 13.15
N LEU A 121 11.53 -0.14 12.43
CA LEU A 121 12.80 -0.84 12.66
C LEU A 121 13.62 -0.16 13.75
N GLU A 122 14.15 -0.96 14.67
CA GLU A 122 15.02 -0.51 15.75
C GLU A 122 16.50 -0.62 15.39
N LEU A 123 17.29 0.32 15.90
CA LEU A 123 18.73 0.26 15.98
C LEU A 123 19.19 -0.62 17.17
N ARG A 124 20.50 -0.83 17.30
CA ARG A 124 21.10 -1.62 18.39
C ARG A 124 20.77 -1.11 19.79
N ASN A 125 20.57 0.19 19.92
CA ASN A 125 20.23 0.86 21.18
C ASN A 125 18.72 0.81 21.49
N GLY A 126 17.90 0.18 20.63
CA GLY A 126 16.45 0.06 20.79
C GLY A 126 15.66 1.27 20.30
N GLU A 127 16.31 2.37 19.88
CA GLU A 127 15.61 3.50 19.27
C GLU A 127 15.23 3.18 17.81
N ALA A 128 14.17 3.80 17.30
CA ALA A 128 13.79 3.66 15.91
C ALA A 128 14.91 4.15 14.97
N VAL A 129 15.05 3.54 13.80
CA VAL A 129 15.96 4.00 12.72
C VAL A 129 15.72 5.47 12.39
N LEU A 130 14.46 5.92 12.52
CA LEU A 130 14.05 7.34 12.42
C LEU A 130 14.89 8.31 13.26
N SER A 131 15.48 7.85 14.37
CA SER A 131 16.32 8.66 15.24
C SER A 131 17.67 9.06 14.63
N ASP A 132 18.12 8.36 13.58
CA ASP A 132 19.41 8.57 12.94
C ASP A 132 19.21 8.85 11.43
N PRO A 133 19.45 10.10 10.97
CA PRO A 133 19.33 10.45 9.56
C PRO A 133 20.26 9.66 8.62
N GLY A 134 21.42 9.21 9.10
CA GLY A 134 22.33 8.34 8.34
C GLY A 134 21.70 6.96 8.13
N ALA A 135 21.21 6.36 9.21
CA ALA A 135 20.53 5.07 9.13
C ALA A 135 19.27 5.12 8.26
N CYS A 136 18.52 6.23 8.28
CA CYS A 136 17.37 6.43 7.38
C CYS A 136 17.78 6.44 5.90
N ARG A 137 18.91 7.07 5.56
CA ARG A 137 19.43 7.08 4.18
C ARG A 137 19.87 5.70 3.74
N ASP A 138 20.62 4.99 4.59
CA ASP A 138 21.07 3.62 4.30
C ASP A 138 19.88 2.67 4.15
N LEU A 139 18.88 2.78 5.02
CA LEU A 139 17.62 2.02 4.94
C LEU A 139 16.88 2.30 3.62
N THR A 140 16.78 3.58 3.23
CA THR A 140 16.11 3.96 1.98
C THR A 140 16.86 3.40 0.77
N GLY A 141 18.19 3.52 0.73
CA GLY A 141 18.99 2.97 -0.38
C GLY A 141 18.85 1.45 -0.50
N SER A 142 18.85 0.74 0.64
CA SER A 142 18.61 -0.70 0.71
C SER A 142 17.20 -1.09 0.25
N LEU A 143 16.19 -0.31 0.63
CA LEU A 143 14.79 -0.49 0.20
C LEU A 143 14.64 -0.29 -1.30
N VAL A 144 15.23 0.77 -1.86
CA VAL A 144 15.22 1.07 -3.30
C VAL A 144 15.74 -0.11 -4.12
N GLU A 145 16.90 -0.66 -3.75
CA GLU A 145 17.46 -1.82 -4.47
C GLU A 145 16.63 -3.09 -4.25
N GLY A 146 16.14 -3.32 -3.02
CA GLY A 146 15.26 -4.44 -2.72
C GLY A 146 13.95 -4.44 -3.52
N LEU A 147 13.32 -3.26 -3.64
CA LEU A 147 12.12 -3.06 -4.45
C LEU A 147 12.40 -3.28 -5.93
N ARG A 148 13.54 -2.82 -6.45
CA ARG A 148 13.93 -3.05 -7.84
C ARG A 148 14.00 -4.55 -8.14
N ILE A 149 14.69 -5.31 -7.29
CA ILE A 149 14.80 -6.78 -7.41
C ILE A 149 13.41 -7.43 -7.31
N HIS A 150 12.57 -6.99 -6.37
CA HIS A 150 11.23 -7.55 -6.20
C HIS A 150 10.33 -7.30 -7.41
N LEU A 151 10.33 -6.09 -7.97
CA LEU A 151 9.55 -5.75 -9.16
C LEU A 151 10.03 -6.55 -10.38
N ASP A 152 11.34 -6.71 -10.56
CA ASP A 152 11.90 -7.52 -11.64
C ASP A 152 11.49 -8.99 -11.52
N GLU A 153 11.48 -9.54 -10.31
CA GLU A 153 11.01 -10.90 -10.04
C GLU A 153 9.51 -11.06 -10.35
N VAL A 154 8.66 -10.09 -9.97
CA VAL A 154 7.23 -10.11 -10.28
C VAL A 154 6.99 -10.07 -11.79
N ARG A 155 7.68 -9.18 -12.52
CA ARG A 155 7.60 -9.08 -14.00
C ARG A 155 8.05 -10.37 -14.68
N ARG A 156 9.05 -11.07 -14.12
CA ARG A 156 9.53 -12.36 -14.64
C ARG A 156 8.48 -13.46 -14.49
N ARG A 157 7.76 -13.48 -13.35
CA ARG A 157 6.74 -14.48 -13.03
C ARG A 157 5.41 -14.24 -13.72
N VAL A 158 5.03 -12.98 -13.93
CA VAL A 158 3.77 -12.59 -14.59
C VAL A 158 4.07 -11.60 -15.73
N PRO A 159 4.53 -12.06 -16.90
CA PRO A 159 4.99 -11.16 -17.97
C PRO A 159 3.91 -10.24 -18.56
N GLY A 160 2.63 -10.65 -18.52
CA GLY A 160 1.50 -9.83 -18.97
C GLY A 160 1.05 -8.77 -17.95
N ALA A 161 1.61 -8.79 -16.74
CA ALA A 161 1.23 -7.85 -15.69
C ALA A 161 1.84 -6.46 -15.90
N GLN A 162 0.98 -5.45 -15.85
CA GLN A 162 1.36 -4.06 -15.65
C GLN A 162 1.49 -3.81 -14.14
N VAL A 163 2.68 -4.03 -13.60
CA VAL A 163 2.89 -3.98 -12.14
C VAL A 163 2.58 -2.59 -11.59
N VAL A 164 1.84 -2.53 -10.49
CA VAL A 164 1.61 -1.34 -9.67
C VAL A 164 2.29 -1.54 -8.32
N LEU A 165 3.18 -0.64 -7.92
CA LEU A 165 3.81 -0.70 -6.60
C LEU A 165 3.00 0.12 -5.61
N GLN A 166 2.55 -0.48 -4.52
CA GLN A 166 2.01 0.24 -3.37
C GLN A 166 3.05 0.35 -2.26
N LEU A 167 3.25 1.56 -1.75
CA LEU A 167 4.04 1.84 -0.56
C LEU A 167 3.10 2.09 0.62
N ASP A 168 3.16 1.23 1.62
CA ASP A 168 2.37 1.36 2.85
C ASP A 168 3.08 2.30 3.83
N GLU A 169 2.48 3.46 4.07
CA GLU A 169 3.03 4.56 4.87
C GLU A 169 2.07 5.03 6.00
N PRO A 170 1.50 4.12 6.82
CA PRO A 170 0.56 4.51 7.89
C PRO A 170 1.19 5.38 8.99
N SER A 171 2.53 5.45 9.07
CA SER A 171 3.26 6.27 10.06
C SER A 171 3.70 7.63 9.51
N LEU A 172 3.48 7.91 8.23
CA LEU A 172 3.98 9.13 7.56
C LEU A 172 3.54 10.41 8.25
N VAL A 173 2.26 10.51 8.63
CA VAL A 173 1.73 11.67 9.35
C VAL A 173 2.36 11.80 10.74
N ALA A 174 2.58 10.69 11.44
CA ALA A 174 3.28 10.70 12.73
C ALA A 174 4.74 11.12 12.60
N VAL A 175 5.42 10.74 11.52
CA VAL A 175 6.79 11.15 11.20
C VAL A 175 6.86 12.65 10.91
N LEU A 176 5.96 13.17 10.07
CA LEU A 176 5.86 14.59 9.74
C LEU A 176 5.53 15.47 10.95
N ARG A 177 4.78 14.94 11.93
CA ARG A 177 4.37 15.67 13.13
C ARG A 177 5.26 15.43 14.35
N GLY A 178 6.22 14.51 14.27
CA GLY A 178 7.07 14.15 15.41
C GLY A 178 6.30 13.45 16.53
N HIS A 179 5.39 12.55 16.16
CA HIS A 179 4.56 11.76 17.08
C HIS A 179 5.02 10.31 17.25
N VAL A 180 6.10 9.90 16.57
CA VAL A 180 6.70 8.57 16.75
C VAL A 180 7.36 8.50 18.12
N LYS A 181 6.94 7.56 18.97
CA LYS A 181 7.46 7.41 20.34
C LYS A 181 8.92 6.91 20.31
N SER A 182 9.73 7.40 21.24
CA SER A 182 11.07 6.85 21.50
C SER A 182 10.99 5.49 22.20
N ALA A 183 12.11 4.78 22.27
CA ALA A 183 12.19 3.47 22.93
C ALA A 183 11.63 3.48 24.38
N SER A 184 11.86 4.58 25.11
CA SER A 184 11.36 4.75 26.48
C SER A 184 9.86 5.06 26.58
N GLY A 185 9.17 5.36 25.48
CA GLY A 185 7.75 5.76 25.43
C GLY A 185 7.41 7.15 26.01
N TYR A 186 8.29 7.75 26.80
CA TYR A 186 8.09 9.06 27.45
C TYR A 186 8.26 10.29 26.55
N ARG A 187 8.94 10.14 25.41
CA ARG A 187 9.20 11.22 24.45
C ARG A 187 8.85 10.75 23.04
N THR A 188 8.82 11.70 22.12
CA THR A 188 8.71 11.41 20.69
C THR A 188 9.97 11.85 19.95
N HIS A 189 10.25 11.20 18.84
CA HIS A 189 11.25 11.66 17.88
C HIS A 189 10.80 12.98 17.27
N ARG A 190 11.79 13.81 16.89
CA ARG A 190 11.51 15.09 16.25
C ARG A 190 10.78 14.88 14.92
N ALA A 191 9.94 15.85 14.57
CA ALA A 191 9.37 15.90 13.23
C ALA A 191 10.48 15.89 12.19
N VAL A 192 10.31 15.07 11.15
CA VAL A 192 11.22 15.06 10.02
C VAL A 192 10.86 16.22 9.09
N ASP A 193 11.88 16.87 8.55
CA ASP A 193 11.73 17.95 7.59
C ASP A 193 10.88 17.52 6.38
N ARG A 194 9.91 18.36 6.00
CA ARG A 194 8.92 18.01 4.96
C ARG A 194 9.57 17.82 3.60
N GLN A 195 10.60 18.61 3.28
CA GLN A 195 11.34 18.53 2.03
C GLN A 195 12.17 17.26 1.98
N LEU A 196 12.76 16.86 3.12
CA LEU A 196 13.43 15.56 3.23
C LEU A 196 12.44 14.41 2.97
N VAL A 197 11.28 14.41 3.63
CA VAL A 197 10.22 13.40 3.42
C VAL A 197 9.80 13.32 1.95
N GLU A 198 9.52 14.45 1.31
CA GLU A 198 9.14 14.54 -0.10
C GLU A 198 10.25 14.01 -1.02
N SER A 199 11.51 14.40 -0.79
CA SER A 199 12.65 13.94 -1.61
C SER A 199 12.91 12.45 -1.49
N THR A 200 12.84 11.89 -0.28
CA THR A 200 13.00 10.46 -0.04
C THR A 200 11.88 9.65 -0.69
N LEU A 201 10.63 10.10 -0.60
CA LEU A 201 9.53 9.44 -1.28
C LEU A 201 9.69 9.51 -2.80
N ARG A 202 10.14 10.64 -3.35
CA ARG A 202 10.43 10.78 -4.77
C ARG A 202 11.50 9.79 -5.24
N ASP A 203 12.56 9.60 -4.46
CA ASP A 203 13.62 8.63 -4.79
C ASP A 203 13.08 7.20 -4.81
N VAL A 204 12.24 6.83 -3.83
CA VAL A 204 11.61 5.48 -3.79
C VAL A 204 10.58 5.30 -4.91
N VAL A 205 9.77 6.32 -5.22
CA VAL A 205 8.84 6.30 -6.36
C VAL A 205 9.60 6.09 -7.67
N GLY A 206 10.79 6.68 -7.80
CA GLY A 206 11.67 6.54 -8.95
C GLY A 206 12.11 5.10 -9.27
N VAL A 207 12.05 4.18 -8.29
CA VAL A 207 12.41 2.76 -8.48
C VAL A 207 11.59 2.08 -9.58
N HIS A 208 10.33 2.47 -9.73
CA HIS A 208 9.43 1.84 -10.70
C HIS A 208 9.61 2.38 -12.14
N ALA A 209 10.63 3.21 -12.39
CA ALA A 209 11.10 3.61 -13.72
C ALA A 209 10.00 4.03 -14.72
N GLY A 210 9.02 4.80 -14.25
CA GLY A 210 7.88 5.27 -15.06
C GLY A 210 6.60 4.43 -14.95
N GLY A 211 6.62 3.34 -14.18
CA GLY A 211 5.42 2.63 -13.76
C GLY A 211 4.68 3.32 -12.60
N PRO A 212 3.40 2.98 -12.37
CA PRO A 212 2.57 3.62 -11.36
C PRO A 212 2.92 3.20 -9.93
N VAL A 213 3.22 4.18 -9.08
CA VAL A 213 3.41 3.99 -7.63
C VAL A 213 2.21 4.57 -6.89
N VAL A 214 1.65 3.79 -5.97
CA VAL A 214 0.56 4.18 -5.08
C VAL A 214 1.11 4.31 -3.66
N VAL A 215 0.64 5.28 -2.88
CA VAL A 215 0.91 5.33 -1.44
C VAL A 215 -0.37 5.05 -0.68
N HIS A 216 -0.33 4.08 0.23
CA HIS A 216 -1.44 3.78 1.13
C HIS A 216 -1.17 4.34 2.53
N SER A 217 -2.16 5.04 3.08
CA SER A 217 -2.19 5.43 4.49
C SER A 217 -3.62 5.33 5.02
N CYS A 218 -3.83 4.49 6.02
CA CYS A 218 -5.07 4.41 6.79
C CYS A 218 -5.13 5.41 7.97
N ALA A 219 -4.11 6.27 8.13
CA ALA A 219 -4.10 7.33 9.13
C ALA A 219 -4.87 8.59 8.64
N PRO A 220 -5.47 9.38 9.55
CA PRO A 220 -6.09 10.66 9.19
C PRO A 220 -5.05 11.70 8.73
N ASP A 221 -5.52 12.77 8.10
CA ASP A 221 -4.70 13.89 7.60
C ASP A 221 -3.63 13.46 6.57
N VAL A 222 -4.01 12.61 5.62
CA VAL A 222 -3.13 12.14 4.53
C VAL A 222 -2.58 13.35 3.77
N PRO A 223 -1.24 13.48 3.62
CA PRO A 223 -0.64 14.68 3.03
C PRO A 223 -0.69 14.63 1.50
N PHE A 224 -1.88 14.76 0.90
CA PHE A 224 -2.14 14.65 -0.54
C PHE A 224 -1.18 15.49 -1.41
N GLU A 225 -1.00 16.76 -1.06
CA GLU A 225 -0.10 17.67 -1.79
C GLU A 225 1.35 17.17 -1.82
N LEU A 226 1.86 16.67 -0.68
CA LEU A 226 3.22 16.15 -0.56
C LEU A 226 3.38 14.90 -1.43
N LEU A 227 2.43 13.96 -1.34
CA LEU A 227 2.46 12.71 -2.10
C LEU A 227 2.40 12.98 -3.62
N ARG A 228 1.53 13.90 -4.05
CA ARG A 228 1.47 14.35 -5.45
C ARG A 228 2.81 14.92 -5.91
N ARG A 229 3.43 15.80 -5.12
CA ARG A 229 4.74 16.41 -5.44
C ARG A 229 5.91 15.42 -5.41
N ALA A 230 5.78 14.32 -4.67
CA ALA A 230 6.71 13.20 -4.71
C ALA A 230 6.57 12.36 -6.00
N GLY A 231 5.55 12.59 -6.82
CA GLY A 231 5.33 11.90 -8.10
C GLY A 231 4.49 10.62 -7.98
N VAL A 232 3.73 10.48 -6.89
CA VAL A 232 2.85 9.34 -6.66
C VAL A 232 1.70 9.34 -7.68
N ALA A 233 1.47 8.20 -8.34
CA ALA A 233 0.43 8.03 -9.35
C ALA A 233 -0.97 7.79 -8.75
N GLY A 234 -1.04 7.28 -7.52
CA GLY A 234 -2.31 7.15 -6.81
C GLY A 234 -2.19 7.16 -5.28
N ILE A 235 -3.24 7.60 -4.59
CA ILE A 235 -3.25 7.71 -3.13
C ILE A 235 -4.39 6.87 -2.59
N SER A 236 -4.06 5.90 -1.74
CA SER A 236 -5.00 5.03 -1.05
C SER A 236 -5.23 5.49 0.39
N PHE A 237 -6.48 5.72 0.74
CA PHE A 237 -6.86 6.30 2.02
C PHE A 237 -8.22 5.79 2.50
N ASP A 238 -8.45 5.86 3.81
CA ASP A 238 -9.77 5.63 4.39
C ASP A 238 -10.65 6.86 4.16
N LEU A 239 -11.68 6.73 3.32
CA LEU A 239 -12.58 7.83 2.99
C LEU A 239 -13.32 8.35 4.23
N THR A 240 -13.54 7.50 5.24
CA THR A 240 -14.28 7.86 6.45
C THR A 240 -13.51 8.80 7.38
N LEU A 241 -12.20 8.92 7.17
CA LEU A 241 -11.32 9.81 7.93
C LEU A 241 -11.13 11.18 7.26
N LEU A 242 -11.66 11.37 6.05
CA LEU A 242 -11.56 12.65 5.36
C LEU A 242 -12.52 13.69 5.94
N THR A 243 -12.08 14.93 5.86
CA THR A 243 -12.86 16.11 6.22
C THR A 243 -12.93 17.07 5.03
N GLU A 244 -13.80 18.09 5.10
CA GLU A 244 -13.87 19.13 4.07
C GLU A 244 -12.56 19.93 3.92
N ARG A 245 -11.64 19.84 4.89
CA ARG A 245 -10.32 20.48 4.80
C ARG A 245 -9.40 19.82 3.77
N ASP A 246 -9.71 18.58 3.39
CA ASP A 246 -8.90 17.80 2.45
C ASP A 246 -9.32 18.05 0.99
N ASP A 247 -10.47 18.70 0.76
CA ASP A 247 -11.10 18.85 -0.55
C ASP A 247 -10.20 19.52 -1.58
N ASP A 248 -9.65 20.68 -1.26
CA ASP A 248 -8.80 21.43 -2.18
C ASP A 248 -7.60 20.59 -2.64
N ALA A 249 -6.95 19.90 -1.69
CA ALA A 249 -5.80 19.06 -1.99
C ALA A 249 -6.17 17.81 -2.81
N ILE A 250 -7.37 17.26 -2.62
CA ILE A 250 -7.89 16.13 -3.38
C ILE A 250 -8.29 16.56 -4.80
N GLY A 251 -8.99 17.69 -4.94
CA GLY A 251 -9.35 18.26 -6.24
C GLY A 251 -8.09 18.50 -7.09
N GLU A 252 -7.10 19.16 -6.51
CA GLU A 252 -5.80 19.39 -7.13
C GLU A 252 -5.04 18.09 -7.47
N ALA A 253 -5.20 17.03 -6.69
CA ALA A 253 -4.62 15.73 -6.99
C ALA A 253 -5.29 15.07 -8.19
N VAL A 254 -6.63 15.08 -8.23
CA VAL A 254 -7.41 14.51 -9.34
C VAL A 254 -7.15 15.26 -10.64
N GLU A 255 -7.17 16.61 -10.62
CA GLU A 255 -6.86 17.43 -11.79
C GLU A 255 -5.41 17.23 -12.28
N GLY A 256 -4.49 16.94 -11.35
CA GLY A 256 -3.11 16.55 -11.64
C GLY A 256 -2.95 15.12 -12.17
N GLY A 257 -4.03 14.36 -12.34
CA GLY A 257 -4.02 12.98 -12.81
C GLY A 257 -3.71 11.92 -11.74
N THR A 258 -3.69 12.28 -10.46
CA THR A 258 -3.52 11.31 -9.37
C THR A 258 -4.78 10.49 -9.18
N ARG A 259 -4.65 9.17 -9.24
CA ARG A 259 -5.74 8.22 -8.96
C ARG A 259 -6.09 8.20 -7.48
N LEU A 260 -7.36 8.23 -7.13
CA LEU A 260 -7.84 8.04 -5.76
C LEU A 260 -8.21 6.57 -5.53
N LEU A 261 -7.54 5.89 -4.60
CA LEU A 261 -7.92 4.56 -4.14
C LEU A 261 -8.76 4.74 -2.86
N ALA A 262 -10.06 4.90 -3.04
CA ALA A 262 -10.99 5.25 -1.97
C ALA A 262 -11.38 4.02 -1.14
N GLY A 263 -10.92 4.00 0.11
CA GLY A 263 -11.29 3.02 1.10
C GLY A 263 -12.71 3.25 1.62
N VAL A 264 -13.66 2.45 1.16
CA VAL A 264 -15.10 2.60 1.48
C VAL A 264 -15.74 1.35 2.07
N VAL A 265 -15.03 0.23 2.04
CA VAL A 265 -15.49 -1.03 2.61
C VAL A 265 -14.72 -1.29 3.91
N PRO A 266 -15.38 -1.61 5.05
CA PRO A 266 -14.68 -1.83 6.31
C PRO A 266 -13.64 -2.97 6.23
N GLY A 267 -12.54 -2.81 6.96
CA GLY A 267 -11.43 -3.78 7.01
C GLY A 267 -11.64 -4.98 7.96
N THR A 268 -12.75 -5.02 8.70
CA THR A 268 -13.06 -6.04 9.71
C THR A 268 -14.53 -6.43 9.67
N ASP A 269 -14.87 -7.59 10.24
CA ASP A 269 -16.23 -8.12 10.26
C ASP A 269 -17.25 -7.09 10.73
N GLY A 270 -18.31 -6.94 9.94
CA GLY A 270 -19.38 -6.01 10.18
C GLY A 270 -20.45 -6.07 9.09
N PRO A 271 -21.57 -5.34 9.26
CA PRO A 271 -22.55 -5.21 8.20
C PRO A 271 -21.92 -4.48 7.00
N LEU A 272 -22.16 -5.00 5.80
CA LEU A 272 -21.86 -4.31 4.55
C LEU A 272 -23.14 -3.58 4.12
N SER A 273 -23.03 -2.28 3.84
CA SER A 273 -24.08 -1.53 3.15
C SER A 273 -24.35 -2.12 1.76
N ASP A 274 -25.41 -1.68 1.10
CA ASP A 274 -25.54 -1.98 -0.32
C ASP A 274 -24.38 -1.33 -1.12
N PRO A 275 -24.04 -1.86 -2.32
CA PRO A 275 -22.92 -1.35 -3.10
C PRO A 275 -23.00 0.15 -3.43
N ALA A 276 -24.20 0.69 -3.70
CA ALA A 276 -24.38 2.10 -4.02
C ALA A 276 -24.22 2.99 -2.78
N GLY A 277 -24.76 2.55 -1.64
CA GLY A 277 -24.59 3.21 -0.34
C GLY A 277 -23.13 3.27 0.10
N SER A 278 -22.33 2.26 -0.23
CA SER A 278 -20.90 2.22 0.11
C SER A 278 -20.09 3.32 -0.60
N VAL A 279 -20.46 3.68 -1.84
CA VAL A 279 -19.77 4.71 -2.63
C VAL A 279 -20.43 6.09 -2.54
N MET A 280 -21.47 6.25 -1.72
CA MET A 280 -22.17 7.53 -1.56
C MET A 280 -21.25 8.65 -1.05
N GLY A 281 -20.30 8.31 -0.17
CA GLY A 281 -19.27 9.25 0.29
C GLY A 281 -18.40 9.76 -0.85
N VAL A 282 -18.04 8.87 -1.80
CA VAL A 282 -17.24 9.23 -2.99
C VAL A 282 -18.03 10.18 -3.88
N ARG A 283 -19.30 9.87 -4.18
CA ARG A 283 -20.17 10.78 -4.98
C ARG A 283 -20.34 12.13 -4.33
N THR A 284 -20.48 12.16 -3.00
CA THR A 284 -20.62 13.41 -2.24
C THR A 284 -19.35 14.24 -2.31
N LEU A 285 -18.18 13.62 -2.12
CA LEU A 285 -16.88 14.27 -2.34
C LEU A 285 -16.79 14.82 -3.78
N TRP A 286 -17.09 13.99 -4.77
CA TRP A 286 -17.01 14.38 -6.19
C TRP A 286 -17.87 15.61 -6.54
N ARG A 287 -19.12 15.64 -6.05
CA ARG A 287 -20.02 16.79 -6.21
C ARG A 287 -19.50 18.03 -5.51
N ARG A 288 -18.92 17.89 -4.32
CA ARG A 288 -18.37 19.00 -3.55
C ARG A 288 -17.12 19.61 -4.22
N LEU A 289 -16.30 18.77 -4.85
CA LEU A 289 -15.17 19.21 -5.69
C LEU A 289 -15.62 19.86 -7.02
N GLY A 290 -16.89 19.72 -7.41
CA GLY A 290 -17.40 20.30 -8.66
C GLY A 290 -16.85 19.65 -9.93
N LEU A 291 -16.30 18.44 -9.83
CA LEU A 291 -15.68 17.72 -10.95
C LEU A 291 -16.73 17.06 -11.85
N HIS A 292 -16.40 16.89 -13.14
CA HIS A 292 -17.31 16.28 -14.11
C HIS A 292 -17.62 14.82 -13.72
N PRO A 293 -18.90 14.39 -13.61
CA PRO A 293 -19.25 13.04 -13.16
C PRO A 293 -18.64 11.91 -14.01
N GLY A 294 -18.50 12.14 -15.32
CA GLY A 294 -17.90 11.15 -16.23
C GLY A 294 -16.44 10.79 -15.92
N LEU A 295 -15.71 11.64 -15.20
CA LEU A 295 -14.32 11.38 -14.79
C LEU A 295 -14.23 10.50 -13.53
N LEU A 296 -15.35 10.27 -12.84
CA LEU A 296 -15.35 9.60 -11.54
C LEU A 296 -14.82 8.16 -11.62
N ALA A 297 -15.27 7.39 -12.61
CA ALA A 297 -14.79 6.01 -12.83
C ALA A 297 -13.30 5.97 -13.27
N GLU A 298 -12.85 7.02 -13.96
CA GLU A 298 -11.47 7.21 -14.45
C GLU A 298 -10.52 7.81 -13.41
N ALA A 299 -11.03 8.36 -12.31
CA ALA A 299 -10.24 8.88 -11.20
C ALA A 299 -10.28 8.02 -9.93
N VAL A 300 -11.28 7.16 -9.75
CA VAL A 300 -11.49 6.44 -8.49
C VAL A 300 -11.43 4.91 -8.64
N THR A 301 -10.58 4.29 -7.84
CA THR A 301 -10.56 2.85 -7.59
C THR A 301 -11.15 2.58 -6.20
N VAL A 302 -12.10 1.66 -6.10
CA VAL A 302 -12.73 1.28 -4.82
C VAL A 302 -11.88 0.24 -4.09
N THR A 303 -11.62 0.47 -2.81
CA THR A 303 -10.89 -0.46 -1.95
C THR A 303 -11.57 -0.67 -0.61
N PRO A 304 -11.17 -1.70 0.16
CA PRO A 304 -11.34 -1.68 1.61
C PRO A 304 -10.60 -0.48 2.24
N SER A 305 -11.00 -0.07 3.45
CA SER A 305 -10.38 1.05 4.17
C SER A 305 -8.96 0.76 4.65
N CYS A 306 -8.63 -0.51 4.86
CA CYS A 306 -7.30 -1.00 5.23
C CYS A 306 -7.15 -2.46 4.78
N GLY A 307 -6.03 -3.11 5.13
CA GLY A 307 -5.88 -4.57 4.97
C GLY A 307 -6.95 -5.35 5.73
N LEU A 308 -7.30 -6.53 5.22
CA LEU A 308 -8.33 -7.43 5.76
C LEU A 308 -7.75 -8.49 6.71
N ALA A 309 -6.50 -8.37 7.15
CA ALA A 309 -5.84 -9.36 8.00
C ALA A 309 -6.56 -9.61 9.34
N GLY A 310 -7.29 -8.62 9.85
CA GLY A 310 -8.08 -8.73 11.08
C GLY A 310 -9.50 -9.29 10.88
N ALA A 311 -9.91 -9.57 9.65
CA ALA A 311 -11.24 -10.08 9.33
C ALA A 311 -11.31 -11.62 9.31
N SER A 312 -12.51 -12.17 9.30
CA SER A 312 -12.72 -13.58 8.97
C SER A 312 -12.48 -13.83 7.46
N PRO A 313 -12.00 -15.02 7.05
CA PRO A 313 -11.82 -15.35 5.64
C PRO A 313 -13.11 -15.25 4.81
N GLU A 314 -14.26 -15.55 5.41
CA GLU A 314 -15.56 -15.37 4.75
C GLU A 314 -15.89 -13.90 4.52
N TYR A 315 -15.69 -13.05 5.54
CA TYR A 315 -15.89 -11.62 5.40
C TYR A 315 -14.95 -11.02 4.35
N ALA A 316 -13.67 -11.41 4.35
CA ALA A 316 -12.70 -10.92 3.38
C ALA A 316 -13.15 -11.20 1.94
N ARG A 317 -13.59 -12.43 1.64
CA ARG A 317 -14.17 -12.79 0.33
C ARG A 317 -15.37 -11.90 -0.03
N ARG A 318 -16.29 -11.70 0.91
CA ARG A 318 -17.47 -10.85 0.70
C ARG A 318 -17.09 -9.39 0.46
N ALA A 319 -16.12 -8.87 1.20
CA ALA A 319 -15.64 -7.48 1.10
C ALA A 319 -14.96 -7.20 -0.26
N LEU A 320 -14.12 -8.11 -0.75
CA LEU A 320 -13.48 -7.95 -2.08
C LEU A 320 -14.53 -7.95 -3.20
N ALA A 321 -15.44 -8.94 -3.21
CA ALA A 321 -16.54 -8.98 -4.17
C ALA A 321 -17.46 -7.75 -4.05
N HIS A 322 -17.60 -7.20 -2.84
CA HIS A 322 -18.36 -5.98 -2.60
C HIS A 322 -17.69 -4.74 -3.20
N CYS A 323 -16.36 -4.61 -3.10
CA CYS A 323 -15.61 -3.54 -3.75
C CYS A 323 -15.86 -3.51 -5.26
N VAL A 324 -15.86 -4.68 -5.92
CA VAL A 324 -16.15 -4.78 -7.36
C VAL A 324 -17.57 -4.34 -7.69
N ARG A 325 -18.58 -4.80 -6.93
CA ARG A 325 -19.97 -4.36 -7.14
C ARG A 325 -20.15 -2.86 -6.89
N ALA A 326 -19.48 -2.33 -5.87
CA ALA A 326 -19.53 -0.92 -5.51
C ALA A 326 -18.87 -0.04 -6.58
N ALA A 327 -17.74 -0.48 -7.14
CA ALA A 327 -17.09 0.19 -8.27
C ALA A 327 -17.97 0.20 -9.53
N ARG A 328 -18.65 -0.92 -9.84
CA ARG A 328 -19.62 -0.97 -10.94
C ARG A 328 -20.77 0.01 -10.71
N SER A 329 -21.31 0.06 -9.48
CA SER A 329 -22.36 1.02 -9.13
C SER A 329 -21.91 2.48 -9.29
N LEU A 330 -20.64 2.78 -9.01
CA LEU A 330 -20.05 4.09 -9.20
C LEU A 330 -19.93 4.46 -10.68
N ALA A 331 -19.55 3.51 -11.53
CA ALA A 331 -19.43 3.70 -12.98
C ALA A 331 -20.80 3.80 -13.68
N ASP A 332 -21.76 2.96 -13.30
CA ASP A 332 -23.09 2.92 -13.92
C ASP A 332 -23.93 4.16 -13.54
N ASN A 333 -23.73 4.69 -12.33
CA ASN A 333 -24.45 5.84 -11.81
C ASN A 333 -23.43 6.79 -11.13
N PRO A 334 -22.77 7.67 -11.89
CA PRO A 334 -21.81 8.60 -11.33
C PRO A 334 -22.47 9.77 -10.56
N GLU A 335 -23.80 9.94 -10.67
CA GLU A 335 -24.60 10.98 -9.99
C GLU A 335 -25.11 10.59 -8.58
#